data_AF-A0A0B2WKC9-F1
#
_entry.id   AF-A0A0B2WKC9-F1
#
_cell.length_a   1.000
_cell.length_b   1.000
_cell.length_c   1.000
_cell.angle_alpha   90.00
_cell.angle_beta   90.00
_cell.angle_gamma   90.00
#
_symmetry.space_group_name_H-M   'P 1'
#
loop_
_entity.id
_entity.type
_entity.pdbx_description
1 polymer ?
#
loop_
_entity_poly.entity_id
_entity_poly.type
_entity_poly.pdbx_seq_one_letter_code
_entity_poly.pdbx_strand_id
1 'polypeptide(L)'
;MIPVTFIAAIAAFPSVVNSVATGFKSALERRGFDCGKPADGLTQDDCEYMSSIGMAGQGVNAKSPAPNINIWIGDQGPSKLIFTNAGSEPVIVIVWDFPKGDYQASFMNARRPKVSFSLPKHGDSVSVSMGNGVSGGWSALVNRKTRLSANGQIDNTWGEFTSGEHATVDISRLINMSGSHMVARTKGGCTTGMDKCVFLCKAGNTCWEAGSYILDKCGPGSQPGANYGVLNGNPEGGCQGWENGGHVNVELGKPA
;
A
#
# COMPACT_ATOMS: atom_id res chain seq x y z
N MET A 1 -17.59 -39.57 -9.26
CA MET A 1 -18.41 -39.12 -10.40
C MET A 1 -19.79 -39.75 -10.28
N ILE A 2 -20.78 -38.97 -9.88
CA ILE A 2 -22.21 -39.31 -9.87
C ILE A 2 -22.90 -38.06 -10.42
N PRO A 3 -23.61 -38.12 -11.57
CA PRO A 3 -24.24 -36.95 -12.15
C PRO A 3 -25.62 -36.75 -11.51
N VAL A 4 -25.92 -35.53 -11.10
CA VAL A 4 -27.29 -35.12 -10.77
C VAL A 4 -27.66 -33.99 -11.71
N THR A 5 -28.49 -34.34 -12.69
CA THR A 5 -29.14 -33.44 -13.64
C THR A 5 -30.51 -33.09 -13.08
N PHE A 6 -30.84 -31.80 -12.93
CA PHE A 6 -32.22 -31.36 -12.73
C PHE A 6 -32.56 -30.18 -13.63
N ILE A 7 -33.23 -30.54 -14.74
CA ILE A 7 -34.38 -29.95 -15.44
C ILE A 7 -34.69 -28.47 -15.13
N ALA A 8 -34.55 -27.64 -16.17
CA ALA A 8 -35.11 -26.30 -16.28
C ALA A 8 -36.61 -26.36 -16.59
N ALA A 9 -37.43 -25.63 -15.83
CA ALA A 9 -38.82 -25.36 -16.16
C ALA A 9 -38.97 -23.88 -16.56
N ILE A 10 -39.31 -23.65 -17.83
CA ILE A 10 -39.70 -22.35 -18.39
C ILE A 10 -41.20 -22.23 -18.21
N ALA A 11 -41.65 -21.21 -17.48
CA ALA A 11 -43.03 -20.76 -17.49
C ALA A 11 -43.08 -19.33 -18.05
N ALA A 12 -43.74 -19.18 -19.19
CA ALA A 12 -43.99 -17.91 -19.84
C ALA A 12 -45.38 -17.39 -19.45
N PHE A 13 -45.49 -16.11 -19.10
CA PHE A 13 -46.72 -15.33 -19.25
C PHE A 13 -46.39 -13.88 -19.62
N PRO A 14 -47.22 -13.22 -20.46
CA PRO A 14 -46.90 -11.93 -21.06
C PRO A 14 -47.31 -10.78 -20.15
N SER A 15 -46.59 -9.66 -20.19
CA SER A 15 -47.04 -8.40 -19.60
C SER A 15 -46.46 -7.24 -20.40
N VAL A 16 -47.32 -6.62 -21.20
CA VAL A 16 -47.06 -5.32 -21.83
C VAL A 16 -47.22 -4.25 -20.76
N VAL A 17 -46.15 -3.52 -20.45
CA VAL A 17 -46.22 -2.20 -19.84
C VAL A 17 -45.18 -1.30 -20.51
N ASN A 18 -45.68 -0.33 -21.26
CA ASN A 18 -44.92 0.86 -21.65
C ASN A 18 -44.42 1.55 -20.38
N SER A 19 -43.11 1.79 -20.29
CA SER A 19 -42.57 2.77 -19.35
C SER A 19 -41.50 3.60 -20.04
N VAL A 20 -41.87 4.85 -20.31
CA VAL A 20 -40.96 5.92 -20.67
C VAL A 20 -40.12 6.24 -19.44
N ALA A 21 -38.85 5.88 -19.44
CA ALA A 21 -37.90 6.27 -18.41
C ALA A 21 -36.83 7.19 -19.01
N THR A 22 -37.19 8.47 -19.16
CA THR A 22 -36.24 9.58 -19.21
C THR A 22 -35.78 9.92 -17.79
N GLY A 23 -34.46 10.05 -17.58
CA GLY A 23 -33.84 10.63 -16.38
C GLY A 23 -33.78 9.63 -15.20
N PHE A 24 -32.67 9.44 -14.49
CA PHE A 24 -31.57 10.33 -14.20
C PHE A 24 -30.27 9.53 -14.09
N LYS A 25 -29.28 9.84 -14.94
CA LYS A 25 -27.88 9.64 -14.55
C LYS A 25 -27.53 10.73 -13.55
N SER A 26 -27.89 10.53 -12.29
CA SER A 26 -27.22 11.20 -11.18
C SER A 26 -26.16 10.24 -10.67
N ALA A 27 -25.02 10.21 -11.38
CA ALA A 27 -23.78 9.79 -10.74
C ALA A 27 -23.62 10.74 -9.54
N LEU A 28 -23.90 10.24 -8.34
CA LEU A 28 -23.45 10.89 -7.12
C LEU A 28 -21.92 10.86 -7.23
N GLU A 29 -21.33 11.91 -7.80
CA GLU A 29 -19.89 12.11 -7.71
C GLU A 29 -19.53 11.90 -6.24
N ARG A 30 -18.66 10.92 -5.97
CA ARG A 30 -18.12 10.74 -4.62
C ARG A 30 -17.50 12.08 -4.25
N ARG A 31 -18.17 12.85 -3.40
CA ARG A 31 -17.60 14.07 -2.85
C ARG A 31 -16.32 13.64 -2.15
N GLY A 32 -15.20 14.19 -2.58
CA GLY A 32 -13.91 13.97 -1.94
C GLY A 32 -13.98 14.37 -0.46
N PHE A 33 -13.01 13.92 0.33
CA PHE A 33 -12.95 14.30 1.74
C PHE A 33 -12.53 15.77 1.89
N ASP A 34 -12.87 16.35 3.06
CA ASP A 34 -12.60 17.76 3.37
C ASP A 34 -11.11 18.01 3.65
N CYS A 35 -10.60 19.07 3.03
CA CYS A 35 -9.24 19.59 3.17
C CYS A 35 -9.18 20.97 3.82
N GLY A 36 -10.26 21.46 4.44
CA GLY A 36 -10.24 22.72 5.20
C GLY A 36 -9.26 22.73 6.38
N LYS A 37 -8.85 21.55 6.85
CA LYS A 37 -7.74 21.37 7.80
C LYS A 37 -6.90 20.15 7.42
N PRO A 38 -5.79 20.34 6.68
CA PRO A 38 -4.87 19.25 6.38
C PRO A 38 -4.28 18.63 7.65
N ALA A 39 -4.00 17.34 7.58
CA ALA A 39 -3.33 16.59 8.62
C ALA A 39 -1.90 17.11 8.81
N ASP A 40 -1.38 17.06 10.03
CA ASP A 40 -0.05 17.60 10.35
C ASP A 40 1.03 16.99 9.45
N GLY A 41 1.71 17.85 8.67
CA GLY A 41 2.76 17.45 7.73
C GLY A 41 2.25 17.15 6.31
N LEU A 42 0.96 17.30 6.05
CA LEU A 42 0.37 17.27 4.71
C LEU A 42 0.13 18.72 4.22
N THR A 43 0.52 19.02 3.00
CA THR A 43 0.20 20.33 2.39
C THR A 43 -1.26 20.39 1.93
N GLN A 44 -1.78 21.60 1.75
CA GLN A 44 -3.13 21.82 1.22
C GLN A 44 -3.31 21.16 -0.15
N ASP A 45 -2.41 21.45 -1.09
CA ASP A 45 -2.44 20.89 -2.45
C ASP A 45 -2.39 19.36 -2.47
N ASP A 46 -1.61 18.76 -1.56
CA ASP A 46 -1.50 17.30 -1.45
C ASP A 46 -2.78 16.68 -0.88
N CYS A 47 -3.40 17.33 0.11
CA CYS A 47 -4.70 16.94 0.62
C CYS A 47 -5.76 16.98 -0.50
N GLU A 48 -5.85 18.10 -1.22
CA GLU A 48 -6.80 18.29 -2.31
C GLU A 48 -6.59 17.28 -3.42
N TYR A 49 -5.32 16.99 -3.74
CA TYR A 49 -4.99 15.96 -4.71
C TYR A 49 -5.47 14.58 -4.26
N MET A 50 -5.16 14.16 -3.03
CA MET A 50 -5.62 12.89 -2.46
C MET A 50 -7.15 12.78 -2.49
N SER A 51 -7.85 13.87 -2.17
CA SER A 51 -9.31 13.97 -2.24
C SER A 51 -9.82 13.81 -3.67
N SER A 52 -9.16 14.46 -4.64
CA SER A 52 -9.53 14.42 -6.06
C SER A 52 -9.38 13.04 -6.71
N ILE A 53 -8.44 12.21 -6.24
CA ILE A 53 -8.26 10.84 -6.76
C ILE A 53 -9.15 9.81 -6.05
N GLY A 54 -10.03 10.26 -5.14
CA GLY A 54 -11.03 9.42 -4.49
C GLY A 54 -10.51 8.58 -3.33
N MET A 55 -9.44 9.02 -2.65
CA MET A 55 -9.06 8.41 -1.37
C MET A 55 -10.15 8.65 -0.32
N ALA A 56 -10.29 7.72 0.63
CA ALA A 56 -11.30 7.79 1.69
C ALA A 56 -11.01 8.88 2.73
N GLY A 57 -9.78 9.41 2.76
CA GLY A 57 -9.36 10.45 3.69
C GLY A 57 -7.86 10.68 3.65
N GLN A 58 -7.43 11.77 4.28
CA GLN A 58 -6.05 11.99 4.69
C GLN A 58 -5.65 11.11 5.88
N GLY A 59 -4.35 10.98 6.12
CA GLY A 59 -3.79 10.22 7.23
C GLY A 59 -4.27 10.70 8.59
N VAL A 60 -4.34 9.77 9.55
CA VAL A 60 -4.57 10.11 10.97
C VAL A 60 -3.43 11.00 11.49
N ASN A 61 -2.20 10.75 11.03
CA ASN A 61 -0.98 11.50 11.37
C ASN A 61 -0.78 11.67 12.89
N ALA A 62 -1.12 10.64 13.67
CA ALA A 62 -0.88 10.63 15.10
C ALA A 62 0.61 10.92 15.39
N LYS A 63 0.91 11.56 16.52
CA LYS A 63 2.27 11.94 16.94
C LYS A 63 2.82 11.11 18.08
N SER A 64 2.02 10.20 18.62
CA SER A 64 2.37 9.33 19.73
C SER A 64 1.52 8.06 19.70
N PRO A 65 1.96 6.97 20.35
CA PRO A 65 1.11 5.81 20.55
C PRO A 65 -0.08 6.17 21.45
N ALA A 66 -1.21 5.50 21.24
CA ALA A 66 -2.42 5.61 22.03
C ALA A 66 -3.25 4.32 21.84
N PRO A 67 -4.30 4.06 22.63
CA PRO A 67 -5.21 2.95 22.35
C PRO A 67 -5.69 3.00 20.89
N ASN A 68 -5.53 1.88 20.17
CA ASN A 68 -5.83 1.73 18.74
C ASN A 68 -4.96 2.55 17.76
N ILE A 69 -3.85 3.13 18.23
CA ILE A 69 -2.86 3.84 17.42
C ILE A 69 -1.52 3.12 17.54
N ASN A 70 -1.23 2.27 16.56
CA ASN A 70 0.00 1.47 16.51
C ASN A 70 1.00 1.95 15.45
N ILE A 71 0.65 3.01 14.70
CA ILE A 71 1.52 3.70 13.73
C ILE A 71 1.38 5.20 13.97
N TRP A 72 2.50 5.92 14.11
CA TRP A 72 2.51 7.36 14.35
C TRP A 72 3.76 8.01 13.73
N ILE A 73 3.67 9.29 13.42
CA ILE A 73 4.82 10.09 12.97
C ILE A 73 5.70 10.38 14.18
N GLY A 74 6.99 10.09 14.05
CA GLY A 74 7.98 10.22 15.09
C GLY A 74 9.02 9.11 15.05
N ASP A 75 9.99 9.18 15.94
CA ASP A 75 11.16 8.31 15.99
C ASP A 75 11.28 7.52 17.31
N GLN A 76 10.26 7.61 18.16
CA GLN A 76 10.23 7.10 19.54
C GLN A 76 9.69 5.66 19.66
N GLY A 77 9.23 5.06 18.55
CA GLY A 77 8.70 3.69 18.56
C GLY A 77 9.76 2.61 18.61
N PRO A 78 9.37 1.38 18.99
CA PRO A 78 10.27 0.23 19.01
C PRO A 78 10.70 -0.20 17.61
N SER A 79 9.98 0.15 16.55
CA SER A 79 10.43 -0.03 15.16
C SER A 79 10.03 1.21 14.35
N LYS A 80 10.80 1.55 13.31
CA LYS A 80 10.47 2.71 12.46
C LYS A 80 10.87 2.56 11.01
N LEU A 81 10.09 3.19 10.14
CA LEU A 81 10.42 3.45 8.75
C LEU A 81 10.82 4.92 8.63
N ILE A 82 11.94 5.18 7.96
CA ILE A 82 12.44 6.53 7.71
C ILE A 82 12.31 6.77 6.21
N PHE A 83 11.29 7.52 5.81
CA PHE A 83 11.04 7.84 4.41
C PHE A 83 11.82 9.08 4.01
N THR A 84 12.52 9.01 2.89
CA THR A 84 13.24 10.14 2.29
C THR A 84 12.83 10.27 0.83
N ASN A 85 12.52 11.48 0.38
CA ASN A 85 12.38 11.74 -1.04
C ASN A 85 13.78 11.81 -1.67
N ALA A 86 14.17 10.76 -2.40
CA ALA A 86 15.44 10.70 -3.12
C ALA A 86 15.34 11.26 -4.54
N GLY A 87 14.12 11.52 -5.03
CA GLY A 87 13.86 12.02 -6.37
C GLY A 87 13.85 13.55 -6.48
N SER A 88 13.62 14.02 -7.70
CA SER A 88 13.44 15.45 -8.01
C SER A 88 11.98 15.91 -7.92
N GLU A 89 11.04 14.97 -7.86
CA GLU A 89 9.61 15.21 -7.88
C GLU A 89 9.04 15.22 -6.45
N PRO A 90 7.99 16.01 -6.16
CA PRO A 90 7.35 15.99 -4.85
C PRO A 90 6.65 14.64 -4.61
N VAL A 91 6.74 14.15 -3.37
CA VAL A 91 6.18 12.85 -2.97
C VAL A 91 5.23 13.04 -1.79
N ILE A 92 4.09 12.35 -1.82
CA ILE A 92 3.24 12.14 -0.64
C ILE A 92 3.43 10.70 -0.18
N VAL A 93 3.92 10.50 1.04
CA VAL A 93 4.04 9.17 1.66
C VAL A 93 2.70 8.76 2.23
N ILE A 94 2.20 7.59 1.85
CA ILE A 94 0.97 7.00 2.40
C ILE A 94 1.34 5.69 3.12
N VAL A 95 0.99 5.57 4.40
CA VAL A 95 1.21 4.35 5.20
C VAL A 95 -0.11 3.85 5.78
N TRP A 96 -0.35 2.55 5.68
CA TRP A 96 -1.52 1.87 6.25
C TRP A 96 -1.11 0.68 7.13
N ASP A 97 -2.00 0.27 8.03
CA ASP A 97 -1.89 -1.01 8.74
C ASP A 97 -2.72 -2.09 8.03
N PHE A 98 -2.47 -3.34 8.37
CA PHE A 98 -3.26 -4.49 7.95
C PHE A 98 -3.77 -5.23 9.19
N PRO A 99 -4.85 -4.74 9.84
CA PRO A 99 -5.43 -5.42 10.98
C PRO A 99 -5.96 -6.80 10.61
N LYS A 100 -5.86 -7.76 11.52
CA LYS A 100 -6.40 -9.11 11.31
C LYS A 100 -7.89 -9.04 10.96
N GLY A 101 -8.24 -9.63 9.82
CA GLY A 101 -9.62 -9.70 9.32
C GLY A 101 -10.06 -8.50 8.46
N ASP A 102 -9.22 -7.47 8.28
CA ASP A 102 -9.52 -6.38 7.34
C ASP A 102 -8.90 -6.64 5.97
N TYR A 103 -9.61 -7.38 5.12
CA TYR A 103 -9.18 -7.67 3.76
C TYR A 103 -9.20 -6.44 2.82
N GLN A 104 -9.65 -5.27 3.32
CA GLN A 104 -9.65 -4.02 2.56
C GLN A 104 -8.62 -3.02 3.06
N ALA A 105 -7.73 -3.39 3.99
CA ALA A 105 -6.80 -2.46 4.64
C ALA A 105 -5.99 -1.60 3.65
N SER A 106 -5.63 -2.18 2.50
CA SER A 106 -4.81 -1.53 1.46
C SER A 106 -5.62 -0.77 0.39
N PHE A 107 -6.95 -0.77 0.47
CA PHE A 107 -7.85 -0.12 -0.46
C PHE A 107 -8.09 1.32 -0.01
N MET A 108 -7.26 2.24 -0.50
CA MET A 108 -7.24 3.64 -0.05
C MET A 108 -8.50 4.44 -0.42
N ASN A 109 -9.36 3.92 -1.31
CA ASN A 109 -10.70 4.48 -1.53
C ASN A 109 -11.74 4.04 -0.48
N ALA A 110 -11.40 3.08 0.37
CA ALA A 110 -12.30 2.48 1.37
C ALA A 110 -11.76 2.59 2.80
N ARG A 111 -10.44 2.69 2.97
CA ARG A 111 -9.76 2.84 4.26
C ARG A 111 -8.93 4.11 4.27
N ARG A 112 -9.06 4.84 5.37
CA ARG A 112 -8.24 6.02 5.65
C ARG A 112 -6.83 5.55 6.04
N PRO A 113 -5.75 6.11 5.46
CA PRO A 113 -4.39 5.75 5.83
C PRO A 113 -4.08 6.17 7.27
N LYS A 114 -3.04 5.59 7.86
CA LYS A 114 -2.53 6.01 9.17
C LYS A 114 -1.65 7.24 9.05
N VAL A 115 -0.84 7.30 7.99
CA VAL A 115 0.01 8.44 7.68
C VAL A 115 -0.23 8.89 6.24
N SER A 116 -0.37 10.20 6.05
CA SER A 116 -0.17 10.89 4.78
C SER A 116 0.74 12.08 5.00
N PHE A 117 1.91 12.12 4.39
CA PHE A 117 2.92 13.15 4.70
C PHE A 117 3.59 13.66 3.43
N SER A 118 3.73 14.97 3.30
CA SER A 118 4.33 15.64 2.15
C SER A 118 5.85 15.72 2.28
N LEU A 119 6.57 15.24 1.26
CA LEU A 119 8.01 15.37 1.07
C LEU A 119 8.27 16.10 -0.25
N PRO A 120 8.08 17.43 -0.30
CA PRO A 120 8.05 18.19 -1.55
C PRO A 120 9.39 18.27 -2.28
N LYS A 121 10.53 18.11 -1.60
CA LYS A 121 11.87 18.29 -2.17
C LYS A 121 12.75 17.06 -1.93
N HIS A 122 13.77 16.92 -2.79
CA HIS A 122 14.86 15.99 -2.56
C HIS A 122 15.43 16.18 -1.15
N GLY A 123 15.61 15.09 -0.42
CA GLY A 123 16.20 15.04 0.92
C GLY A 123 15.20 15.32 2.05
N ASP A 124 13.97 15.76 1.74
CA ASP A 124 12.91 15.83 2.73
C ASP A 124 12.65 14.43 3.29
N SER A 125 12.48 14.34 4.60
CA SER A 125 12.32 13.06 5.28
C SER A 125 11.26 13.10 6.38
N VAL A 126 10.69 11.94 6.68
CA VAL A 126 9.79 11.72 7.81
C VAL A 126 10.04 10.36 8.43
N SER A 127 10.14 10.32 9.76
CA SER A 127 10.15 9.07 10.51
C SER A 127 8.73 8.67 10.89
N VAL A 128 8.39 7.41 10.66
CA VAL A 128 7.13 6.79 11.06
C VAL A 128 7.45 5.62 11.98
N SER A 129 7.06 5.78 13.24
CA SER A 129 7.20 4.79 14.29
C SER A 129 5.99 3.86 14.32
N MET A 130 6.21 2.63 14.78
CA MET A 130 5.16 1.65 14.98
C MET A 130 5.42 0.79 16.20
N GLY A 131 4.33 0.27 16.79
CA GLY A 131 4.39 -0.77 17.81
C GLY A 131 4.86 -2.11 17.23
N ASN A 132 5.19 -3.06 18.09
CA ASN A 132 5.50 -4.43 17.66
C ASN A 132 4.23 -5.18 17.21
N GLY A 133 4.37 -6.13 16.30
CA GLY A 133 3.26 -6.97 15.82
C GLY A 133 2.33 -6.25 14.83
N VAL A 134 2.74 -5.09 14.31
CA VAL A 134 2.02 -4.36 13.27
C VAL A 134 2.43 -4.89 11.91
N SER A 135 1.46 -5.33 11.13
CA SER A 135 1.60 -5.55 9.69
C SER A 135 1.00 -4.37 8.93
N GLY A 136 1.51 -4.08 7.74
CA GLY A 136 1.01 -2.99 6.93
C GLY A 136 1.78 -2.83 5.64
N GLY A 137 1.59 -1.67 5.01
CA GLY A 137 2.33 -1.30 3.83
C GLY A 137 2.39 0.21 3.66
N TRP A 138 3.13 0.61 2.65
CA TRP A 138 3.20 1.99 2.21
C TRP A 138 3.30 2.09 0.69
N SER A 139 2.98 3.27 0.20
CA SER A 139 3.26 3.66 -1.17
C SER A 139 3.47 5.18 -1.23
N ALA A 140 3.84 5.67 -2.40
CA ALA A 140 4.07 7.08 -2.68
C ALA A 140 3.08 7.59 -3.72
N LEU A 141 2.54 8.78 -3.52
CA LEU A 141 1.89 9.54 -4.58
C LEU A 141 2.93 10.52 -5.14
N VAL A 142 3.37 10.28 -6.37
CA VAL A 142 4.48 11.01 -6.99
C VAL A 142 3.95 12.09 -7.90
N ASN A 143 4.44 13.32 -7.74
CA ASN A 143 4.14 14.50 -8.55
C ASN A 143 2.63 14.72 -8.80
N ARG A 144 1.77 14.34 -7.85
CA ARG A 144 0.31 14.42 -8.01
C ARG A 144 -0.18 13.76 -9.32
N LYS A 145 0.51 12.70 -9.76
CA LYS A 145 0.22 11.91 -10.97
C LYS A 145 -0.22 10.48 -10.65
N THR A 146 0.27 9.90 -9.54
CA THR A 146 -0.12 8.55 -9.09
C THR A 146 -1.61 8.47 -8.76
N ARG A 147 -2.37 7.64 -9.46
CA ARG A 147 -3.81 7.45 -9.23
C ARG A 147 -4.09 6.24 -8.35
N LEU A 148 -5.37 6.04 -8.01
CA LEU A 148 -5.84 4.75 -7.54
C LEU A 148 -6.13 3.84 -8.74
N SER A 149 -5.82 2.55 -8.60
CA SER A 149 -6.23 1.50 -9.53
C SER A 149 -7.76 1.38 -9.57
N ALA A 150 -8.28 0.62 -10.53
CA ALA A 150 -9.71 0.33 -10.62
C ALA A 150 -10.30 -0.30 -9.34
N ASN A 151 -9.45 -0.98 -8.57
CA ASN A 151 -9.84 -1.60 -7.30
C ASN A 151 -9.77 -0.61 -6.12
N GLY A 152 -9.16 0.57 -6.28
CA GLY A 152 -9.05 1.57 -5.22
C GLY A 152 -7.76 1.52 -4.39
N GLN A 153 -6.82 0.67 -4.78
CA GLN A 153 -5.46 0.61 -4.26
C GLN A 153 -4.58 1.65 -4.95
N ILE A 154 -3.53 2.17 -4.29
CA ILE A 154 -2.59 3.10 -4.93
C ILE A 154 -1.89 2.39 -6.11
N ASP A 155 -2.08 2.90 -7.33
CA ASP A 155 -1.52 2.32 -8.55
C ASP A 155 -0.03 2.70 -8.70
N ASN A 156 0.81 2.06 -7.89
CA ASN A 156 2.24 2.33 -7.83
C ASN A 156 3.00 1.13 -7.21
N THR A 157 4.32 1.22 -7.12
CA THR A 157 5.14 0.33 -6.31
C THR A 157 4.79 0.48 -4.83
N TRP A 158 4.72 -0.66 -4.14
CA TRP A 158 4.41 -0.74 -2.73
C TRP A 158 5.64 -1.23 -1.97
N GLY A 159 5.70 -0.86 -0.70
CA GLY A 159 6.45 -1.64 0.26
C GLY A 159 5.53 -2.23 1.30
N GLU A 160 5.86 -3.41 1.77
CA GLU A 160 5.07 -4.17 2.74
C GLU A 160 5.95 -4.44 3.96
N PHE A 161 5.35 -4.48 5.15
CA PHE A 161 6.10 -4.70 6.38
C PHE A 161 5.32 -5.50 7.43
N THR A 162 6.10 -6.17 8.26
CA THR A 162 5.71 -6.67 9.59
C THR A 162 6.73 -6.20 10.62
N SER A 163 6.29 -5.82 11.81
CA SER A 163 7.15 -5.34 12.90
C SER A 163 7.15 -6.29 14.09
N GLY A 164 8.16 -6.15 14.96
CA GLY A 164 8.34 -6.99 16.15
C GLY A 164 9.33 -8.13 15.92
N GLU A 165 9.07 -9.27 16.52
CA GLU A 165 9.89 -10.47 16.36
C GLU A 165 9.75 -10.99 14.92
N HIS A 166 10.87 -11.17 14.22
CA HIS A 166 10.92 -11.49 12.78
C HIS A 166 10.40 -10.40 11.85
N ALA A 167 10.52 -9.13 12.26
CA ALA A 167 10.17 -7.98 11.44
C ALA A 167 10.76 -8.10 10.02
N THR A 168 9.90 -8.05 9.02
CA THR A 168 10.25 -8.26 7.62
C THR A 168 9.74 -7.10 6.79
N VAL A 169 10.54 -6.69 5.80
CA VAL A 169 10.18 -5.62 4.87
C VAL A 169 10.49 -6.05 3.44
N ASP A 170 9.62 -5.73 2.49
CA ASP A 170 9.84 -6.01 1.08
C ASP A 170 9.28 -4.89 0.19
N ILE A 171 9.70 -4.91 -1.07
CA ILE A 171 9.19 -4.06 -2.14
C ILE A 171 8.40 -4.93 -3.10
N SER A 172 7.22 -4.45 -3.46
CA SER A 172 6.23 -5.17 -4.22
C SER A 172 5.84 -4.36 -5.47
N ARG A 173 6.04 -4.98 -6.63
CA ARG A 173 5.65 -4.45 -7.95
C ARG A 173 4.36 -5.09 -8.46
N LEU A 174 3.64 -5.81 -7.59
CA LEU A 174 2.46 -6.59 -7.95
C LEU A 174 1.27 -5.73 -8.37
N ILE A 175 1.13 -4.54 -7.78
CA ILE A 175 0.04 -3.61 -8.12
C ILE A 175 0.33 -2.93 -9.46
N ASN A 176 1.57 -2.46 -9.63
CA ASN A 176 2.04 -1.84 -10.87
C ASN A 176 3.50 -2.18 -11.12
N MET A 177 3.75 -3.05 -12.10
CA MET A 177 5.10 -3.44 -12.48
C MET A 177 5.92 -2.26 -13.00
N SER A 178 5.27 -1.21 -13.52
CA SER A 178 5.89 0.02 -14.00
C SER A 178 5.88 1.15 -12.95
N GLY A 179 5.65 0.80 -11.67
CA GLY A 179 5.62 1.76 -10.58
C GLY A 179 6.93 2.51 -10.37
N SER A 180 6.83 3.55 -9.56
CA SER A 180 7.89 4.47 -9.20
C SER A 180 9.02 3.76 -8.48
N HIS A 181 10.25 4.19 -8.74
CA HIS A 181 11.42 3.66 -8.06
C HIS A 181 11.31 3.79 -6.54
N MET A 182 11.63 2.71 -5.84
CA MET A 182 11.62 2.61 -4.39
C MET A 182 12.69 1.61 -3.94
N VAL A 183 13.40 1.96 -2.87
CA VAL A 183 14.39 1.08 -2.22
C VAL A 183 14.19 1.17 -0.72
N ALA A 184 14.25 0.03 -0.02
CA ALA A 184 14.24 -0.02 1.43
C ALA A 184 15.44 -0.82 1.95
N ARG A 185 16.07 -0.30 3.01
CA ARG A 185 17.28 -0.88 3.62
C ARG A 185 17.11 -1.04 5.10
N THR A 186 17.23 -2.27 5.59
CA THR A 186 17.19 -2.56 7.03
C THR A 186 18.52 -2.18 7.68
N LYS A 187 18.47 -1.83 8.97
CA LYS A 187 19.69 -1.61 9.77
C LYS A 187 20.65 -2.82 9.74
N GLY A 188 20.11 -4.04 9.62
CA GLY A 188 20.87 -5.29 9.47
C GLY A 188 21.56 -5.48 8.12
N GLY A 189 21.43 -4.54 7.18
CA GLY A 189 22.12 -4.56 5.90
C GLY A 189 21.37 -5.25 4.76
N CYS A 190 20.13 -5.69 4.97
CA CYS A 190 19.30 -6.21 3.90
C CYS A 190 18.74 -5.07 3.04
N THR A 191 18.75 -5.23 1.72
CA THR A 191 18.17 -4.28 0.77
C THR A 191 17.11 -4.95 -0.08
N THR A 192 15.93 -4.33 -0.13
CA THR A 192 14.85 -4.66 -1.05
C THR A 192 14.59 -3.44 -1.95
N GLY A 193 14.27 -3.65 -3.23
CA GLY A 193 14.16 -2.59 -4.23
C GLY A 193 13.69 -3.12 -5.56
N MET A 194 13.62 -2.26 -6.58
CA MET A 194 12.96 -2.58 -7.87
C MET A 194 13.46 -3.85 -8.59
N ASP A 195 14.68 -4.29 -8.32
CA ASP A 195 15.38 -5.40 -8.97
C ASP A 195 16.06 -6.38 -7.98
N LYS A 196 15.80 -6.25 -6.68
CA LYS A 196 16.46 -7.00 -5.61
C LYS A 196 15.49 -7.28 -4.45
N CYS A 197 15.41 -8.55 -4.03
CA CYS A 197 14.46 -9.00 -3.01
C CYS A 197 13.07 -8.39 -3.20
N VAL A 198 12.41 -8.73 -4.30
CA VAL A 198 11.25 -7.97 -4.81
C VAL A 198 10.15 -8.90 -5.27
N PHE A 199 8.90 -8.57 -4.93
CA PHE A 199 7.75 -9.27 -5.47
C PHE A 199 7.44 -8.78 -6.88
N LEU A 200 7.37 -9.72 -7.84
CA LEU A 200 7.15 -9.47 -9.26
C LEU A 200 6.01 -10.32 -9.80
N CYS A 201 5.24 -9.76 -10.73
CA CYS A 201 4.30 -10.52 -11.53
C CYS A 201 5.05 -11.44 -12.51
N LYS A 202 4.59 -12.68 -12.64
CA LYS A 202 5.11 -13.61 -13.67
C LYS A 202 4.75 -13.16 -15.09
N ALA A 203 3.63 -12.46 -15.23
CA ALA A 203 3.16 -11.87 -16.47
C ALA A 203 2.25 -10.66 -16.20
N GLY A 204 2.13 -9.76 -17.17
CA GLY A 204 1.27 -8.58 -17.08
C GLY A 204 1.86 -7.44 -16.22
N ASN A 205 1.12 -6.33 -16.14
CA ASN A 205 1.53 -5.17 -15.34
C ASN A 205 0.99 -5.20 -13.90
N THR A 206 0.02 -6.07 -13.62
CA THR A 206 -0.60 -6.23 -12.31
C THR A 206 -0.96 -7.69 -12.08
N CYS A 207 -0.88 -8.14 -10.84
CA CYS A 207 -1.21 -9.51 -10.45
C CYS A 207 -1.49 -9.58 -8.93
N TRP A 208 -2.38 -10.48 -8.54
CA TRP A 208 -2.80 -10.68 -7.14
C TRP A 208 -3.18 -12.13 -6.83
N GLU A 209 -3.42 -12.94 -7.87
CA GLU A 209 -3.88 -14.31 -7.71
C GLU A 209 -2.77 -15.22 -7.21
N ALA A 210 -3.15 -16.24 -6.45
CA ALA A 210 -2.20 -17.22 -5.97
C ALA A 210 -1.44 -17.85 -7.15
N GLY A 211 -0.11 -17.94 -7.04
CA GLY A 211 0.77 -18.46 -8.09
C GLY A 211 1.02 -17.53 -9.27
N SER A 212 0.47 -16.30 -9.30
CA SER A 212 0.70 -15.32 -10.37
C SER A 212 1.97 -14.46 -10.20
N TYR A 213 2.63 -14.57 -9.04
CA TYR A 213 3.80 -13.77 -8.68
C TYR A 213 4.96 -14.61 -8.13
N ILE A 214 6.14 -14.00 -8.05
CA ILE A 214 7.38 -14.55 -7.48
C ILE A 214 7.98 -13.55 -6.49
N LEU A 215 8.79 -14.04 -5.55
CA LEU A 215 9.74 -13.22 -4.79
C LEU A 215 11.13 -13.44 -5.38
N ASP A 216 11.63 -12.47 -6.14
CA ASP A 216 12.87 -12.57 -6.87
C ASP A 216 14.06 -12.13 -6.01
N LYS A 217 15.18 -12.87 -6.10
CA LYS A 217 16.47 -12.57 -5.43
C LYS A 217 16.34 -12.27 -3.93
N CYS A 218 15.48 -13.00 -3.20
CA CYS A 218 15.37 -12.90 -1.74
C CYS A 218 15.65 -14.21 -0.98
N GLY A 219 16.26 -15.21 -1.62
CA GLY A 219 16.61 -16.46 -0.94
C GLY A 219 17.64 -16.27 0.18
N PRO A 220 17.63 -17.11 1.23
CA PRO A 220 18.70 -17.14 2.24
C PRO A 220 20.09 -17.20 1.60
N GLY A 221 21.01 -16.39 2.09
CA GLY A 221 22.39 -16.28 1.57
C GLY A 221 22.55 -15.35 0.36
N SER A 222 21.47 -14.83 -0.24
CA SER A 222 21.56 -13.83 -1.31
C SER A 222 22.08 -12.46 -0.84
N GLN A 223 21.81 -12.12 0.42
CA GLN A 223 22.30 -10.94 1.14
C GLN A 223 22.02 -11.12 2.65
N PRO A 224 22.62 -10.30 3.54
CA PRO A 224 22.30 -10.33 4.97
C PRO A 224 20.80 -10.12 5.21
N GLY A 225 20.18 -10.93 6.06
CA GLY A 225 18.79 -10.78 6.46
C GLY A 225 17.73 -11.12 5.40
N ALA A 226 18.12 -11.55 4.19
CA ALA A 226 17.14 -12.00 3.20
C ALA A 226 16.57 -13.37 3.57
N ASN A 227 15.24 -13.49 3.53
CA ASN A 227 14.52 -14.72 3.78
C ASN A 227 13.49 -14.97 2.68
N TYR A 228 13.24 -16.25 2.43
CA TYR A 228 12.27 -16.73 1.47
C TYR A 228 11.57 -17.96 2.04
N GLY A 229 10.26 -18.03 1.86
CA GLY A 229 9.41 -19.15 2.21
C GLY A 229 8.29 -19.34 1.19
N VAL A 230 7.42 -20.32 1.46
CA VAL A 230 6.21 -20.55 0.67
C VAL A 230 5.06 -20.87 1.62
N LEU A 231 4.01 -20.06 1.58
CA LEU A 231 2.78 -20.27 2.33
C LEU A 231 1.60 -20.46 1.38
N ASN A 232 0.88 -21.57 1.52
CA ASN A 232 -0.25 -21.94 0.65
C ASN A 232 0.10 -21.88 -0.85
N GLY A 233 1.32 -22.28 -1.21
CA GLY A 233 1.81 -22.26 -2.59
C GLY A 233 2.23 -20.87 -3.10
N ASN A 234 2.19 -19.83 -2.28
CA ASN A 234 2.63 -18.48 -2.62
C ASN A 234 3.97 -18.14 -1.98
N PRO A 235 4.87 -17.45 -2.69
CA PRO A 235 6.12 -16.99 -2.10
C PRO A 235 5.85 -16.01 -0.96
N GLU A 236 6.63 -16.11 0.10
CA GLU A 236 6.67 -15.19 1.22
C GLU A 236 8.13 -14.89 1.58
N GLY A 237 8.36 -13.86 2.38
CA GLY A 237 9.70 -13.48 2.81
C GLY A 237 9.98 -12.01 2.55
N GLY A 238 11.26 -11.66 2.54
CA GLY A 238 11.69 -10.27 2.46
C GLY A 238 12.98 -10.05 3.24
N CYS A 239 13.22 -8.79 3.56
CA CYS A 239 14.37 -8.32 4.31
C CYS A 239 14.08 -8.20 5.82
N GLN A 240 14.88 -8.90 6.62
CA GLN A 240 14.91 -8.83 8.09
C GLN A 240 16.05 -7.96 8.59
N GLY A 241 16.26 -7.91 9.92
CA GLY A 241 17.34 -7.13 10.54
C GLY A 241 16.89 -5.73 10.96
N TRP A 242 15.61 -5.56 11.26
CA TRP A 242 15.05 -4.34 11.84
C TRP A 242 14.10 -4.60 13.01
N GLU A 243 14.24 -5.75 13.65
CA GLU A 243 13.51 -6.16 14.85
C GLU A 243 13.89 -5.29 16.06
N ASN A 244 13.00 -5.19 17.06
CA ASN A 244 13.32 -4.78 18.44
C ASN A 244 14.21 -3.53 18.60
N GLY A 245 13.87 -2.41 17.97
CA GLY A 245 14.63 -1.15 18.01
C GLY A 245 15.34 -0.83 16.68
N GLY A 246 15.17 -1.69 15.68
CA GLY A 246 15.67 -1.50 14.32
C GLY A 246 14.90 -0.43 13.54
N HIS A 247 15.46 -0.06 12.39
CA HIS A 247 14.81 0.83 11.45
C HIS A 247 15.03 0.36 10.02
N VAL A 248 14.15 0.84 9.14
CA VAL A 248 14.27 0.71 7.70
C VAL A 248 14.40 2.11 7.11
N ASN A 249 15.45 2.36 6.33
CA ASN A 249 15.58 3.56 5.52
C ASN A 249 14.91 3.30 4.17
N VAL A 250 13.94 4.15 3.81
CA VAL A 250 13.16 4.05 2.58
C VAL A 250 13.45 5.26 1.71
N GLU A 251 13.96 5.00 0.52
CA GLU A 251 14.20 6.00 -0.52
C GLU A 251 13.07 5.94 -1.55
N LEU A 252 12.38 7.07 -1.73
CA LEU A 252 11.25 7.23 -2.63
C LEU A 252 11.69 8.05 -3.85
N GLY A 253 11.36 7.56 -5.04
CA GLY A 253 11.82 8.14 -6.30
C GLY A 253 13.20 7.63 -6.71
N LYS A 254 13.59 7.93 -7.95
CA LYS A 254 14.93 7.59 -8.46
C LYS A 254 15.92 8.66 -8.00
N PRO A 255 17.06 8.29 -7.38
CA PRO A 255 18.12 9.24 -7.10
C PRO A 255 18.48 10.05 -8.35
N ALA A 256 18.59 11.37 -8.19
CA ALA A 256 19.03 12.27 -9.25
C ALA A 256 20.43 11.93 -9.77
#